data_AF-Q6IUZ2-F1
#
_entry.id   AF-Q6IUZ2-F1
#
_cell.length_a   1.000
_cell.length_b   1.000
_cell.length_c   1.000
_cell.angle_alpha   90.00
_cell.angle_beta   90.00
_cell.angle_gamma   90.00
#
_symmetry.space_group_name_H-M   'P 1'
#
loop_
_entity.id
_entity.type
_entity.pdbx_description
1 polymer ?
#
loop_
_entity_poly.entity_id
_entity_poly.type
_entity_poly.pdbx_seq_one_letter_code
_entity_poly.pdbx_strand_id
1 'polypeptide(L)'
;NSLSPNSIFSQWRVVCESVEDYDTLGTICNSTESSPIRRNPAGNVNRPMVQRLPEPQDVADCLQVNTFDTPPFYSTSSESFRNTIEGYSAPKGNYDPIVRSLHNLAHLFLN
;
A
#
# COMPACT_ATOMS: atom_id res chain seq x y z
N ASN A 1 -2.64 -4.40 18.20
CA ASN A 1 -1.93 -4.36 16.89
C ASN A 1 -0.61 -5.11 16.97
N SER A 2 -0.66 -6.39 17.31
CA SER A 2 0.50 -7.28 17.38
C SER A 2 0.12 -8.63 16.78
N LEU A 3 1.12 -9.39 16.33
CA LEU A 3 0.90 -10.73 15.80
C LEU A 3 0.71 -11.73 16.95
N SER A 4 0.00 -12.83 16.66
CA SER A 4 -0.14 -13.95 17.60
C SER A 4 1.24 -14.47 18.01
N PRO A 5 1.52 -14.65 19.32
CA PRO A 5 2.79 -15.20 19.79
C PRO A 5 3.09 -16.62 19.29
N ASN A 6 2.08 -17.33 18.79
CA ASN A 6 2.23 -18.66 18.20
C ASN A 6 2.70 -18.62 16.73
N SER A 7 3.02 -17.44 16.19
CA SER A 7 3.55 -17.26 14.85
C SER A 7 5.02 -16.85 14.94
N ILE A 8 5.89 -17.47 14.14
CA ILE A 8 7.31 -17.07 14.06
C ILE A 8 7.48 -15.58 13.72
N PHE A 9 6.53 -14.99 12.99
CA PHE A 9 6.56 -13.59 12.62
C PHE A 9 6.40 -12.64 13.82
N SER A 10 5.89 -13.10 14.96
CA SER A 10 5.82 -12.26 16.17
C SER A 10 7.19 -12.01 16.80
N GLN A 11 8.22 -12.78 16.40
CA GLN A 11 9.59 -12.63 16.85
C GLN A 11 10.40 -11.68 15.96
N TRP A 12 9.94 -11.45 14.72
CA TRP A 12 10.62 -10.58 13.77
C TRP A 12 10.63 -9.14 14.27
N ARG A 13 11.77 -8.48 14.07
CA ARG A 13 11.96 -7.06 14.30
C ARG A 13 12.16 -6.34 12.98
N VAL A 14 11.66 -5.12 12.90
CA VAL A 14 11.76 -4.31 11.69
C VAL A 14 13.06 -3.52 11.67
N VAL A 15 13.53 -3.22 10.46
CA VAL A 15 14.64 -2.30 10.19
C VAL A 15 14.08 -1.07 9.47
N CYS A 16 14.89 -0.02 9.35
CA CYS A 16 14.56 1.19 8.59
C CYS A 16 13.40 2.04 9.16
N GLU A 17 13.13 1.98 10.47
CA GLU A 17 12.12 2.83 11.12
C GLU A 17 12.64 4.22 11.54
N SER A 18 13.95 4.45 11.59
CA SER A 18 14.54 5.74 12.02
C SER A 18 14.59 6.78 10.89
N VAL A 19 13.44 7.02 10.23
CA VAL A 19 13.34 7.93 9.06
C VAL A 19 13.85 9.33 9.39
N GLU A 20 13.58 9.83 10.61
CA GLU A 20 14.07 11.13 11.07
C GLU A 20 15.61 11.23 11.06
N ASP A 21 16.31 10.18 11.52
CA ASP A 21 17.78 10.14 11.50
C ASP A 21 18.32 10.11 10.06
N TYR A 22 17.65 9.37 9.17
CA TYR A 22 18.06 9.25 7.77
C TYR A 22 17.94 10.60 7.05
N ASP A 23 16.79 11.27 7.22
CA ASP A 23 16.49 12.53 6.56
C ASP A 23 17.27 13.72 7.14
N THR A 24 17.55 13.74 8.45
CA THR A 24 18.22 14.88 9.10
C THR A 24 19.75 14.76 9.11
N LEU A 25 20.28 13.54 9.23
CA LEU A 25 21.73 13.29 9.31
C LEU A 25 22.35 12.84 7.98
N GLY A 26 21.52 12.58 6.95
CA GLY A 26 21.99 12.06 5.66
C GLY A 26 22.51 10.62 5.75
N THR A 27 22.04 9.87 6.74
CA THR A 27 22.40 8.45 6.91
C THR A 27 21.43 7.55 6.14
N ILE A 28 21.81 6.29 5.96
CA ILE A 28 20.93 5.27 5.39
C ILE A 28 20.60 4.21 6.43
N CYS A 29 19.51 3.47 6.19
CA CYS A 29 19.13 2.33 7.01
C CYS A 29 20.30 1.35 7.20
N ASN A 30 20.53 0.95 8.45
CA ASN A 30 21.52 -0.05 8.82
C ASN A 30 20.83 -1.38 9.20
N SER A 31 21.61 -2.36 9.65
CA SER A 31 21.09 -3.68 10.04
C SER A 31 20.57 -3.76 11.49
N THR A 32 20.48 -2.63 12.20
CA THR A 32 20.01 -2.63 13.60
C THR A 32 18.49 -2.79 13.63
N GLU A 33 18.05 -3.86 14.28
CA GLU A 33 16.64 -4.17 14.50
C GLU A 33 16.00 -3.23 15.53
N SER A 34 14.72 -2.92 15.33
CA SER A 34 13.96 -1.98 16.15
C SER A 34 12.71 -2.63 16.77
N SER A 35 11.51 -2.26 16.32
CA SER A 35 10.25 -2.68 16.92
C SER A 35 9.71 -3.99 16.31
N PRO A 36 8.80 -4.73 16.99
CA PRO A 36 8.07 -5.83 16.36
C PRO A 36 7.12 -5.36 15.26
N ILE A 37 6.80 -6.25 14.31
CA ILE A 37 5.80 -6.00 13.28
C ILE A 37 4.45 -5.58 13.90
N ARG A 38 3.93 -4.44 13.44
CA ARG A 38 2.58 -3.97 13.72
C ARG A 38 1.65 -4.31 12.57
N ARG A 39 0.49 -4.87 12.90
CA ARG A 39 -0.56 -5.21 11.91
C ARG A 39 -1.91 -5.21 12.59
N ASN A 40 -2.92 -4.67 11.93
CA ASN A 40 -4.30 -4.63 12.41
C ASN A 40 -5.30 -4.62 11.24
N PRO A 41 -5.49 -5.76 10.55
CA PRO A 41 -6.30 -5.81 9.34
C PRO A 41 -7.71 -5.26 9.55
N ALA A 42 -8.20 -4.44 8.61
CA ALA A 42 -9.47 -3.70 8.69
C ALA A 42 -9.58 -2.69 9.86
N GLY A 43 -8.48 -2.44 10.57
CA GLY A 43 -8.47 -1.67 11.81
C GLY A 43 -8.54 -0.15 11.68
N ASN A 44 -8.48 0.39 10.46
CA ASN A 44 -8.48 1.85 10.24
C ASN A 44 -9.90 2.45 10.31
N VAL A 45 -10.42 2.61 11.53
CA VAL A 45 -11.78 3.15 11.75
C VAL A 45 -11.96 4.60 11.28
N ASN A 46 -10.87 5.35 11.15
CA ASN A 46 -10.88 6.73 10.66
C ASN A 46 -10.99 6.81 9.13
N ARG A 47 -10.78 5.70 8.41
CA ARG A 47 -10.86 5.62 6.94
C ARG A 47 -11.61 4.36 6.51
N PRO A 48 -12.95 4.34 6.59
CA PRO A 48 -13.77 3.16 6.30
C PRO A 48 -13.52 2.51 4.93
N MET A 49 -13.16 3.31 3.92
CA MET A 49 -12.85 2.84 2.57
C MET A 49 -11.69 1.83 2.50
N VAL A 50 -10.78 1.83 3.48
CA VAL A 50 -9.64 0.89 3.53
C VAL A 50 -9.88 -0.31 4.46
N GLN A 51 -11.09 -0.46 5.00
CA GLN A 51 -11.42 -1.59 5.88
C GLN A 51 -11.88 -2.84 5.13
N ARG A 52 -11.86 -2.82 3.80
CA ARG A 52 -12.19 -3.95 2.93
C ARG A 52 -11.09 -4.12 1.89
N LEU A 53 -10.87 -5.36 1.49
CA LEU A 53 -9.99 -5.69 0.39
C LEU A 53 -10.67 -5.39 -0.96
N PRO A 54 -9.89 -5.32 -2.05
CA PRO A 54 -10.44 -5.25 -3.40
C PRO A 54 -11.34 -6.44 -3.73
N GLU A 55 -12.31 -6.22 -4.61
CA GLU A 55 -13.19 -7.27 -5.12
C GLU A 55 -12.57 -7.95 -6.35
N PRO A 56 -12.94 -9.21 -6.67
CA PRO A 56 -12.46 -9.88 -7.88
C PRO A 56 -12.77 -9.10 -9.17
N GLN A 57 -13.88 -8.35 -9.19
CA GLN A 57 -14.23 -7.51 -10.34
C GLN A 57 -13.25 -6.36 -10.55
N ASP A 58 -12.62 -5.84 -9.48
CA ASP A 58 -11.61 -4.79 -9.60
C ASP A 58 -10.39 -5.27 -10.40
N VAL A 59 -10.02 -6.54 -10.22
CA VAL A 59 -8.95 -7.18 -11.01
C VAL A 59 -9.37 -7.34 -12.46
N ALA A 60 -10.60 -7.81 -12.71
CA ALA A 60 -11.12 -7.99 -14.06
C ALA A 60 -11.21 -6.67 -14.84
N ASP A 61 -11.69 -5.60 -14.19
CA ASP A 61 -11.79 -4.25 -14.76
C ASP A 61 -10.41 -3.67 -15.06
N CYS A 62 -9.46 -3.81 -14.14
CA CYS A 62 -8.08 -3.33 -14.31
C CYS A 62 -7.40 -3.96 -15.53
N LEU A 63 -7.63 -5.26 -15.76
CA LEU A 63 -7.09 -5.97 -16.93
C LEU A 63 -7.67 -5.50 -18.27
N GLN A 64 -8.73 -4.68 -18.28
CA GLN A 64 -9.25 -4.06 -19.50
C GLN A 64 -8.55 -2.73 -19.87
N VAL A 65 -7.73 -2.18 -18.96
CA VAL A 65 -6.93 -0.98 -19.24
C VAL A 65 -5.74 -1.38 -20.11
N ASN A 66 -5.81 -1.09 -21.40
CA ASN A 66 -4.87 -1.66 -22.39
C ASN A 66 -3.52 -0.95 -22.46
N THR A 67 -3.45 0.31 -22.01
CA THR A 67 -2.20 1.08 -22.04
C THR A 67 -1.44 0.83 -20.75
N PHE A 68 -0.21 0.28 -20.86
CA PHE A 68 0.60 -0.02 -19.68
C PHE A 68 0.77 1.21 -18.78
N ASP A 69 1.15 2.35 -19.36
CA ASP A 69 1.20 3.62 -18.64
C ASP A 69 0.92 4.82 -19.54
N THR A 70 0.55 5.95 -18.95
CA THR A 70 0.19 7.19 -19.64
C THR A 70 0.89 8.38 -19.01
N PRO A 71 1.17 9.45 -19.78
CA PRO A 71 1.63 10.71 -19.21
C PRO A 71 0.71 11.19 -18.06
N PRO A 72 1.26 11.75 -16.97
CA PRO A 72 2.66 12.14 -16.76
C PRO A 72 3.56 11.03 -16.20
N PHE A 73 3.18 9.75 -16.33
CA PHE A 73 3.90 8.58 -15.81
C PHE A 73 4.10 8.63 -14.30
N TYR A 74 3.05 9.02 -13.59
CA TYR A 74 3.07 9.23 -12.14
C TYR A 74 1.82 8.65 -11.48
N SER A 75 1.68 8.86 -10.16
CA SER A 75 0.51 8.44 -9.39
C SER A 75 -0.79 9.15 -9.81
N THR A 76 -0.69 10.19 -10.65
CA THR A 76 -1.82 10.94 -11.21
C THR A 76 -2.18 10.57 -12.64
N SER A 77 -1.54 9.55 -13.21
CA SER A 77 -1.82 9.06 -14.57
C SER A 77 -3.22 8.44 -14.66
N SER A 78 -4.03 8.88 -15.63
CA SER A 78 -5.34 8.30 -15.92
C SER A 78 -5.26 7.38 -17.15
N GLU A 79 -6.13 6.37 -17.23
CA GLU A 79 -6.13 5.36 -18.29
C GLU A 79 -4.80 4.59 -18.39
N SER A 80 -4.12 4.41 -17.25
CA SER A 80 -2.83 3.73 -17.10
C SER A 80 -3.03 2.45 -16.30
N PHE A 81 -2.75 1.29 -16.91
CA PHE A 81 -2.80 0.00 -16.22
C PHE A 81 -1.91 -0.02 -14.99
N ARG A 82 -0.67 0.46 -15.13
CA ARG A 82 0.31 0.56 -14.03
C ARG A 82 -0.26 1.36 -12.88
N ASN A 83 -0.86 2.53 -13.14
CA ASN A 83 -1.45 3.36 -12.09
C ASN A 83 -2.73 2.77 -11.47
N THR A 84 -3.51 2.05 -12.28
CA THR A 84 -4.71 1.32 -11.83
C THR A 84 -4.35 0.16 -10.91
N ILE A 85 -3.43 -0.72 -11.31
CA ILE A 85 -3.07 -1.89 -10.50
C ILE A 85 -2.28 -1.50 -9.24
N GLU A 86 -1.43 -0.48 -9.33
CA GLU A 86 -0.76 0.15 -8.19
C GLU A 86 -1.79 0.70 -7.18
N GLY A 87 -2.94 1.16 -7.68
CA GLY A 87 -4.10 1.49 -6.86
C GLY A 87 -4.27 2.98 -6.57
N TYR A 88 -3.76 3.85 -7.44
CA TYR A 88 -4.04 5.29 -7.40
C TYR A 88 -5.24 5.69 -8.28
N SER A 89 -5.56 4.89 -9.29
CA SER A 89 -6.77 5.04 -10.10
C SER A 89 -7.86 4.06 -9.65
N ALA A 90 -9.10 4.35 -10.04
CA ALA A 90 -10.17 3.37 -9.93
C ALA A 90 -9.90 2.18 -10.88
N PRO A 91 -10.50 0.99 -10.60
CA PRO A 91 -10.25 -0.22 -11.38
C PRO A 91 -10.46 -0.10 -12.90
N LYS A 92 -11.23 0.88 -13.35
CA LYS A 92 -11.50 1.13 -14.78
C LYS A 92 -10.53 2.09 -15.48
N GLY A 93 -9.49 2.58 -14.79
CA GLY A 93 -8.47 3.46 -15.40
C GLY A 93 -8.52 4.91 -14.94
N ASN A 94 -9.69 5.40 -14.55
CA ASN A 94 -9.87 6.81 -14.20
C ASN A 94 -9.16 7.18 -12.89
N TYR A 95 -8.28 8.18 -12.96
CA TYR A 95 -7.62 8.72 -11.77
C TYR A 95 -8.61 9.49 -10.89
N ASP A 96 -8.51 9.27 -9.57
CA ASP A 96 -9.21 10.03 -8.54
C ASP A 96 -8.31 10.15 -7.30
N PRO A 97 -7.98 11.37 -6.82
CA PRO A 97 -7.06 11.56 -5.69
C PRO A 97 -7.50 10.88 -4.39
N ILE A 98 -8.79 10.62 -4.21
CA ILE A 98 -9.36 10.04 -2.99
C ILE A 98 -9.39 8.51 -3.05
N VAL A 99 -9.36 7.93 -4.25
CA VAL A 99 -9.43 6.47 -4.45
C VAL A 99 -8.12 5.81 -4.05
N ARG A 100 -8.23 4.69 -3.32
CA ARG A 100 -7.17 3.72 -3.15
C ARG A 100 -7.78 2.35 -3.44
N SER A 101 -7.27 1.68 -4.47
CA SER A 101 -7.78 0.39 -4.95
C SER A 101 -6.65 -0.66 -4.95
N LEU A 102 -6.96 -1.90 -5.31
CA LEU A 102 -6.00 -2.96 -5.64
C LEU A 102 -4.77 -3.02 -4.69
N HIS A 103 -3.54 -2.83 -5.20
CA HIS A 103 -2.31 -2.93 -4.42
C HIS A 103 -2.29 -1.96 -3.22
N ASN A 104 -2.52 -0.67 -3.44
CA ASN A 104 -2.53 0.33 -2.37
C ASN A 104 -3.61 0.04 -1.31
N LEU A 105 -4.80 -0.40 -1.74
CA LEU A 105 -5.87 -0.79 -0.82
C LEU A 105 -5.46 -1.98 0.04
N ALA A 106 -4.81 -2.99 -0.53
CA ALA A 106 -4.31 -4.14 0.22
C ALA A 106 -3.24 -3.75 1.25
N HIS A 107 -2.34 -2.81 0.91
CA HIS A 107 -1.38 -2.25 1.86
C HIS A 107 -2.08 -1.48 3.00
N LEU A 108 -3.01 -0.58 2.68
CA LEU A 108 -3.72 0.23 3.67
C LEU A 108 -4.66 -0.59 4.56
N PHE A 109 -5.20 -1.70 4.04
CA PHE A 109 -6.05 -2.62 4.77
C PHE A 109 -5.35 -3.24 5.99
N LEU A 110 -4.03 -3.41 5.93
CA LEU A 110 -3.24 -3.98 7.04
C LEU A 110 -3.14 -3.06 8.26
N ASN A 111 -3.43 -1.76 8.09
CA ASN A 111 -3.43 -0.69 9.09
C ASN A 111 -2.26 -0.73 10.08
#